data_AF-A0A6A5U9G9-F1
#
_entry.id   AF-A0A6A5U9G9-F1
#
_cell.length_a   1.000
_cell.length_b   1.000
_cell.length_c   1.000
_cell.angle_alpha   90.00
_cell.angle_beta   90.00
_cell.angle_gamma   90.00
#
_symmetry.space_group_name_H-M   'P 1'
#
loop_
_entity.id
_entity.type
_entity.pdbx_description
1 polymer ?
#
loop_
_entity_poly.entity_id
_entity_poly.type
_entity_poly.pdbx_seq_one_letter_code
_entity_poly.pdbx_strand_id
1 'polypeptide(L)'
;MTPNPIDMNWYSFGFVTCRGHAEESSLVDLYQLLLTESDGSFFYEFHNRRRGFVAPATFTQFWKAYEAGTLIQLMDSKGLRELRSRLPFLEAFLSAPPVGPRESVWDLKQFLEIREPWDWPPAPSVDVDYGFVNCHTSEETYTPMEIYDTVLKTANPLELHRACVAGDLFRFASRHLQMEERWSSLMRNPYPLETGVKSGLRPEVNAEVDEDSGGLASLFSRLWGSIGGFANQ
;
A
#
# COMPACT_ATOMS: atom_id res chain seq x y z
N MET A 1 -2.66 -14.39 -10.77
CA MET A 1 -2.23 -13.08 -11.30
C MET A 1 -2.29 -12.09 -10.15
N THR A 2 -1.24 -11.29 -9.97
CA THR A 2 -1.27 -10.14 -9.04
C THR A 2 -2.05 -8.99 -9.70
N PRO A 3 -2.78 -8.15 -8.93
CA PRO A 3 -3.42 -6.96 -9.47
C PRO A 3 -2.40 -5.99 -10.09
N ASN A 4 -2.83 -5.15 -11.04
CA ASN A 4 -1.95 -4.13 -11.61
C ASN A 4 -1.76 -2.98 -10.60
N PRO A 5 -0.56 -2.41 -10.41
CA PRO A 5 -0.33 -1.26 -9.52
C PRO A 5 -1.22 -0.03 -9.77
N ILE A 6 -1.71 0.14 -10.99
CA ILE A 6 -2.69 1.19 -11.36
C ILE A 6 -4.06 0.92 -10.73
N ASP A 7 -4.41 -0.34 -10.50
CA ASP A 7 -5.70 -0.71 -9.91
C ASP A 7 -5.76 -0.32 -8.44
N MET A 8 -6.82 0.36 -8.03
CA MET A 8 -7.04 0.75 -6.63
C MET A 8 -7.03 -0.46 -5.67
N ASN A 9 -7.39 -1.65 -6.16
CA ASN A 9 -7.33 -2.90 -5.41
C ASN A 9 -5.91 -3.30 -4.99
N TRP A 10 -4.91 -3.03 -5.84
CA TRP A 10 -3.52 -3.34 -5.53
C TRP A 10 -3.08 -2.55 -4.29
N TYR A 11 -3.41 -1.26 -4.26
CA TYR A 11 -3.15 -0.42 -3.10
C TYR A 11 -3.99 -0.83 -1.89
N SER A 12 -5.31 -0.92 -2.05
CA SER A 12 -6.28 -1.11 -0.97
C SER A 12 -6.10 -2.41 -0.19
N PHE A 13 -5.64 -3.47 -0.88
CA PHE A 13 -5.37 -4.77 -0.26
C PHE A 13 -3.92 -4.98 0.13
N GLY A 14 -3.13 -3.90 0.17
CA GLY A 14 -1.81 -3.91 0.75
C GLY A 14 -0.72 -4.55 -0.11
N PHE A 15 -0.94 -4.75 -1.41
CA PHE A 15 0.14 -5.16 -2.31
C PHE A 15 1.26 -4.12 -2.36
N VAL A 16 0.90 -2.84 -2.19
CA VAL A 16 1.86 -1.74 -2.01
C VAL A 16 2.83 -1.94 -0.84
N THR A 17 2.51 -2.80 0.11
CA THR A 17 3.39 -3.12 1.25
C THR A 17 4.47 -4.14 0.91
N CYS A 18 4.29 -4.92 -0.17
CA CYS A 18 5.21 -5.95 -0.61
C CYS A 18 6.51 -5.36 -1.15
N ARG A 19 7.64 -6.05 -0.93
CA ARG A 19 8.97 -5.68 -1.46
C ARG A 19 9.24 -6.19 -2.87
N GLY A 20 8.35 -7.03 -3.40
CA GLY A 20 8.46 -7.59 -4.73
C GLY A 20 7.63 -8.86 -4.89
N HIS A 21 7.82 -9.53 -6.02
CA HIS A 21 6.96 -10.61 -6.49
C HIS A 21 6.77 -11.77 -5.49
N ALA A 22 7.79 -12.12 -4.69
CA ALA A 22 7.68 -13.21 -3.72
C ALA A 22 6.69 -12.88 -2.57
N GLU A 23 6.73 -11.64 -2.08
CA GLU A 23 5.79 -11.16 -1.06
C GLU A 23 4.40 -10.97 -1.68
N GLU A 24 4.30 -10.44 -2.89
CA GLU A 24 3.02 -10.33 -3.60
C GLU A 24 2.36 -11.70 -3.82
N SER A 25 3.13 -12.71 -4.24
CA SER A 25 2.63 -14.07 -4.39
C SER A 25 2.13 -14.63 -3.06
N SER A 26 2.86 -14.38 -1.97
CA SER A 26 2.43 -14.80 -0.63
C SER A 26 1.14 -14.10 -0.19
N LEU A 27 0.93 -12.85 -0.60
CA LEU A 27 -0.30 -12.10 -0.35
C LEU A 27 -1.46 -12.61 -1.21
N VAL A 28 -1.22 -13.00 -2.46
CA VAL A 28 -2.22 -13.69 -3.29
C VAL A 28 -2.65 -15.00 -2.62
N ASP A 29 -1.70 -15.82 -2.18
CA ASP A 29 -1.99 -17.08 -1.48
C ASP A 29 -2.82 -16.83 -0.22
N LEU A 30 -2.49 -15.78 0.54
CA LEU A 30 -3.24 -15.36 1.72
C LEU A 30 -4.69 -15.03 1.40
N TYR A 31 -4.94 -14.23 0.35
CA TYR A 31 -6.30 -13.88 -0.07
C TYR A 31 -7.07 -15.08 -0.66
N GLN A 32 -6.42 -15.95 -1.43
CA GLN A 32 -7.02 -17.19 -1.92
C GLN A 32 -7.45 -18.08 -0.75
N LEU A 33 -6.56 -18.35 0.19
CA LEU A 33 -6.89 -19.18 1.36
C LEU A 33 -7.94 -18.56 2.27
N LEU A 34 -8.12 -17.23 2.22
CA LEU A 34 -9.12 -16.50 2.98
C LEU A 34 -10.49 -16.53 2.31
N LEU A 35 -10.56 -16.43 0.98
CA LEU A 35 -11.79 -16.11 0.25
C LEU A 35 -12.35 -17.28 -0.56
N THR A 36 -11.53 -18.21 -1.01
CA THR A 36 -11.96 -19.26 -1.93
C THR A 36 -12.03 -20.63 -1.26
N GLU A 37 -13.02 -21.41 -1.67
CA GLU A 37 -13.19 -22.78 -1.18
C GLU A 37 -12.04 -23.67 -1.63
N SER A 38 -11.73 -24.68 -0.80
CA SER A 38 -10.75 -25.69 -1.14
C SER A 38 -11.27 -26.55 -2.28
N ASP A 39 -10.63 -26.48 -3.44
CA ASP A 39 -10.89 -27.34 -4.61
C ASP A 39 -10.22 -28.72 -4.52
N GLY A 40 -9.50 -28.99 -3.43
CA GLY A 40 -8.73 -30.23 -3.24
C GLY A 40 -7.39 -30.23 -3.97
N SER A 41 -6.98 -29.11 -4.57
CA SER A 41 -5.65 -28.98 -5.16
C SER A 41 -4.55 -29.09 -4.11
N PHE A 42 -3.34 -29.42 -4.59
CA PHE A 42 -2.15 -29.50 -3.75
C PHE A 42 -1.90 -28.22 -2.94
N PHE A 43 -2.23 -27.04 -3.49
CA PHE A 43 -2.15 -25.77 -2.80
C PHE A 43 -2.97 -25.78 -1.50
N TYR A 44 -4.27 -26.07 -1.59
CA TYR A 44 -5.13 -26.13 -0.41
C TYR A 44 -4.76 -27.28 0.51
N GLU A 45 -4.44 -28.47 0.00
CA GLU A 45 -4.00 -29.58 0.85
C GLU A 45 -2.75 -29.22 1.66
N PHE A 46 -1.75 -28.60 1.01
CA PHE A 46 -0.50 -28.21 1.64
C PHE A 46 -0.74 -27.19 2.76
N HIS A 47 -1.53 -26.14 2.51
CA HIS A 47 -1.82 -25.12 3.49
C HIS A 47 -2.78 -25.59 4.60
N ASN A 48 -3.80 -26.38 4.24
CA ASN A 48 -4.79 -26.92 5.19
C ASN A 48 -4.20 -27.95 6.16
N ARG A 49 -3.15 -28.69 5.78
CA ARG A 49 -2.46 -29.61 6.71
C ARG A 49 -1.97 -28.93 7.98
N ARG A 50 -1.55 -27.65 7.89
CA ARG A 50 -1.02 -26.90 9.03
C ARG A 50 -2.12 -26.20 9.85
N ARG A 51 -3.15 -25.68 9.18
CA ARG A 51 -4.24 -24.91 9.82
C ARG A 51 -5.50 -25.72 10.17
N GLY A 52 -5.62 -26.96 9.69
CA GLY A 52 -6.85 -27.73 9.72
C GLY A 52 -7.85 -27.29 8.64
N PHE A 53 -9.05 -27.89 8.64
CA PHE A 53 -10.14 -27.41 7.79
C PHE A 53 -10.79 -26.18 8.44
N VAL A 54 -10.67 -25.04 7.77
CA VAL A 54 -11.32 -23.79 8.18
C VAL A 54 -12.09 -23.25 6.97
N ALA A 55 -13.39 -23.04 7.13
CA ALA A 55 -14.22 -22.49 6.07
C ALA A 55 -13.74 -21.07 5.69
N PRO A 56 -13.71 -20.71 4.39
CA PRO A 56 -13.36 -19.37 3.94
C PRO A 56 -14.24 -18.28 4.59
N ALA A 57 -13.80 -17.02 4.50
CA ALA A 57 -14.62 -15.89 4.84
C ALA A 57 -15.68 -15.67 3.76
N THR A 58 -16.90 -15.35 4.17
CA THR A 58 -17.91 -14.90 3.21
C THR A 58 -17.58 -13.48 2.75
N PHE A 59 -18.14 -13.09 1.60
CA PHE A 59 -18.03 -11.72 1.09
C PHE A 59 -18.42 -10.68 2.16
N THR A 60 -19.55 -10.87 2.85
CA THR A 60 -20.02 -9.95 3.90
C THR A 60 -19.05 -9.88 5.08
N GLN A 61 -18.45 -11.00 5.50
CA GLN A 61 -17.46 -11.01 6.58
C GLN A 61 -16.21 -10.23 6.17
N PHE A 62 -15.73 -10.48 4.96
CA PHE A 62 -14.56 -9.79 4.42
C PHE A 62 -14.81 -8.28 4.31
N TRP A 63 -15.93 -7.89 3.69
CA TRP A 63 -16.29 -6.50 3.47
C TRP A 63 -16.37 -5.71 4.78
N LYS A 64 -17.12 -6.22 5.75
CA LYS A 64 -17.24 -5.58 7.07
C LYS A 64 -15.89 -5.46 7.78
N ALA A 65 -15.05 -6.48 7.65
CA ALA A 65 -13.72 -6.44 8.23
C ALA A 65 -12.80 -5.43 7.52
N TYR A 66 -12.92 -5.28 6.21
CA TYR A 66 -12.19 -4.27 5.44
C TYR A 66 -12.59 -2.85 5.84
N GLU A 67 -13.88 -2.54 5.87
CA GLU A 67 -14.38 -1.22 6.27
C GLU A 67 -13.99 -0.86 7.71
N ALA A 68 -14.04 -1.84 8.61
CA ALA A 68 -13.70 -1.64 10.02
C ALA A 68 -12.19 -1.60 10.30
N GLY A 69 -11.31 -1.86 9.31
CA GLY A 69 -9.88 -2.00 9.54
C GLY A 69 -9.52 -3.25 10.37
N THR A 70 -10.36 -4.29 10.31
CA THR A 70 -10.20 -5.53 11.07
C THR A 70 -9.92 -6.77 10.21
N LEU A 71 -9.36 -6.60 9.01
CA LEU A 71 -8.96 -7.73 8.15
C LEU A 71 -7.92 -8.62 8.81
N ILE A 72 -7.06 -8.04 9.63
CA ILE A 72 -6.05 -8.74 10.39
C ILE A 72 -6.67 -9.79 11.32
N GLN A 73 -7.67 -9.38 12.10
CA GLN A 73 -8.39 -10.28 13.01
C GLN A 73 -9.16 -11.35 12.22
N LEU A 74 -9.72 -10.99 11.06
CA LEU A 74 -10.38 -11.95 10.19
C LEU A 74 -9.39 -13.01 9.69
N MET A 75 -8.23 -12.63 9.15
CA MET A 75 -7.18 -13.56 8.72
C MET A 75 -6.73 -14.49 9.84
N ASP A 76 -6.46 -13.94 11.03
CA ASP A 76 -6.02 -14.71 12.18
C ASP A 76 -7.11 -15.70 12.65
N SER A 77 -8.39 -15.29 12.65
CA SER A 77 -9.54 -16.16 12.95
C SER A 77 -9.70 -17.32 11.96
N LYS A 78 -9.14 -17.19 10.75
CA LYS A 78 -9.13 -18.20 9.70
C LYS A 78 -7.85 -19.05 9.69
N GLY A 79 -7.04 -18.94 10.74
CA GLY A 79 -5.80 -19.70 10.90
C GLY A 79 -4.66 -19.23 10.00
N LEU A 80 -4.73 -18.01 9.48
CA LEU A 80 -3.76 -17.48 8.49
C LEU A 80 -2.67 -16.60 9.11
N ARG A 81 -2.60 -16.50 10.43
CA ARG A 81 -1.64 -15.65 11.15
C ARG A 81 -0.20 -15.90 10.73
N GLU A 82 0.24 -17.16 10.69
CA GLU A 82 1.62 -17.50 10.33
C GLU A 82 1.99 -17.05 8.90
N LEU A 83 1.07 -17.15 7.95
CA LEU A 83 1.29 -16.72 6.57
C LEU A 83 1.33 -15.20 6.50
N ARG A 84 0.35 -14.54 7.13
CA ARG A 84 0.25 -13.08 7.22
C ARG A 84 1.48 -12.44 7.87
N SER A 85 2.01 -13.02 8.96
CA SER A 85 3.17 -12.49 9.68
C SER A 85 4.48 -12.52 8.88
N ARG A 86 4.52 -13.20 7.72
CA ARG A 86 5.66 -13.13 6.78
C ARG A 86 5.70 -11.83 5.99
N LEU A 87 4.60 -11.06 5.99
CA LEU A 87 4.45 -9.80 5.29
C LEU A 87 4.57 -8.66 6.32
N PRO A 88 5.78 -8.08 6.51
CA PRO A 88 6.12 -7.31 7.69
C PRO A 88 5.31 -6.02 7.86
N PHE A 89 4.86 -5.42 6.76
CA PHE A 89 4.16 -4.13 6.76
C PHE A 89 2.65 -4.27 6.59
N LEU A 90 2.17 -5.47 6.24
CA LEU A 90 0.76 -5.71 5.94
C LEU A 90 -0.14 -5.45 7.14
N GLU A 91 0.32 -5.79 8.35
CA GLU A 91 -0.44 -5.56 9.58
C GLU A 91 -0.75 -4.09 9.80
N ALA A 92 0.30 -3.27 9.82
CA ALA A 92 0.17 -1.83 10.04
C ALA A 92 -0.73 -1.21 8.98
N PHE A 93 -0.57 -1.64 7.72
CA PHE A 93 -1.34 -1.11 6.60
C PHE A 93 -2.83 -1.48 6.64
N LEU A 94 -3.19 -2.73 6.95
CA LEU A 94 -4.59 -3.19 6.96
C LEU A 94 -5.31 -2.96 8.30
N SER A 95 -4.59 -2.54 9.35
CA SER A 95 -5.20 -2.17 10.64
C SER A 95 -5.81 -0.77 10.62
N ALA A 96 -5.50 0.03 9.61
CA ALA A 96 -6.15 1.32 9.36
C ALA A 96 -7.36 1.13 8.42
N PRO A 97 -8.51 1.77 8.70
CA PRO A 97 -9.62 1.83 7.76
C PRO A 97 -9.19 2.36 6.38
N PRO A 98 -9.91 2.01 5.30
CA PRO A 98 -9.54 2.45 3.96
C PRO A 98 -9.61 3.97 3.76
N VAL A 99 -10.51 4.66 4.49
CA VAL A 99 -10.75 6.12 4.39
C VAL A 99 -9.89 6.92 5.39
N GLY A 100 -8.85 6.31 5.98
CA GLY A 100 -7.96 6.98 6.93
C GLY A 100 -6.72 7.60 6.30
N PRO A 101 -6.05 8.55 7.00
CA PRO A 101 -4.74 9.02 6.59
C PRO A 101 -3.75 7.84 6.61
N ARG A 102 -2.94 7.74 5.54
CA ARG A 102 -1.86 6.75 5.40
C ARG A 102 -0.54 7.49 5.20
N GLU A 103 0.56 6.84 5.56
CA GLU A 103 1.88 7.39 5.28
C GLU A 103 2.07 7.52 3.77
N SER A 104 2.46 8.71 3.31
CA SER A 104 2.66 9.03 1.89
C SER A 104 3.71 8.17 1.19
N VAL A 105 4.52 7.42 1.95
CA VAL A 105 5.47 6.45 1.37
C VAL A 105 4.77 5.33 0.61
N TRP A 106 3.53 4.99 0.98
CA TRP A 106 2.76 4.00 0.24
C TRP A 106 2.35 4.54 -1.12
N ASP A 107 1.94 5.81 -1.18
CA ASP A 107 1.64 6.49 -2.47
C ASP A 107 2.91 6.61 -3.32
N LEU A 108 4.06 6.92 -2.69
CA LEU A 108 5.37 6.92 -3.37
C LEU A 108 5.67 5.53 -3.96
N LYS A 109 5.50 4.45 -3.18
CA LYS A 109 5.72 3.09 -3.67
C LYS A 109 4.83 2.78 -4.88
N GLN A 110 3.55 3.11 -4.84
CA GLN A 110 2.66 2.90 -5.98
C GLN A 110 3.14 3.66 -7.21
N PHE A 111 3.49 4.94 -7.06
CA PHE A 111 4.03 5.76 -8.15
C PHE A 111 5.28 5.14 -8.78
N LEU A 112 6.19 4.62 -7.96
CA LEU A 112 7.42 3.96 -8.42
C LEU A 112 7.20 2.58 -9.05
N GLU A 113 6.11 1.87 -8.72
CA GLU A 113 5.74 0.62 -9.39
C GLU A 113 5.07 0.88 -10.74
N ILE A 114 4.29 1.95 -10.88
CA ILE A 114 3.65 2.33 -12.15
C ILE A 114 4.70 2.80 -13.17
N ARG A 115 5.71 3.57 -12.75
CA ARG A 115 6.85 4.04 -13.59
C ARG A 115 6.50 4.87 -14.83
N GLU A 116 5.27 5.39 -14.91
CA GLU A 116 4.77 6.19 -16.03
C GLU A 116 4.34 7.59 -15.54
N PRO A 117 5.28 8.49 -15.17
CA PRO A 117 4.99 9.73 -14.44
C PRO A 117 4.16 10.76 -15.22
N TRP A 118 3.99 10.58 -16.53
CA TRP A 118 3.21 11.49 -17.39
C TRP A 118 1.77 11.06 -17.59
N ASP A 119 1.54 9.75 -17.63
CA ASP A 119 0.20 9.17 -17.69
C ASP A 119 -0.41 9.05 -16.28
N TRP A 120 0.45 8.81 -15.29
CA TRP A 120 0.11 8.63 -13.88
C TRP A 120 1.01 9.51 -13.00
N PRO A 121 0.71 10.83 -12.92
CA PRO A 121 1.51 11.75 -12.11
C PRO A 121 1.46 11.37 -10.62
N PRO A 122 2.48 11.75 -9.84
CA PRO A 122 2.51 11.51 -8.41
C PRO A 122 1.29 12.14 -7.73
N ALA A 123 0.79 11.50 -6.66
CA ALA A 123 -0.22 12.10 -5.82
C ALA A 123 0.32 13.41 -5.18
N PRO A 124 -0.53 14.39 -4.84
CA PRO A 124 -0.07 15.64 -4.22
C PRO A 124 0.79 15.46 -2.96
N SER A 125 0.51 14.42 -2.17
CA SER A 125 1.32 14.02 -1.03
C SER A 125 2.74 13.65 -1.47
N VAL A 126 2.87 12.82 -2.51
CA VAL A 126 4.15 12.38 -3.05
C VAL A 126 4.94 13.56 -3.63
N ASP A 127 4.25 14.46 -4.33
CA ASP A 127 4.85 15.65 -4.94
C ASP A 127 5.59 16.52 -3.93
N VAL A 128 4.91 16.82 -2.83
CA VAL A 128 5.42 17.70 -1.77
C VAL A 128 6.40 16.95 -0.87
N ASP A 129 6.02 15.76 -0.40
CA ASP A 129 6.76 15.03 0.61
C ASP A 129 8.12 14.57 0.09
N TYR A 130 8.18 14.10 -1.15
CA TYR A 130 9.38 13.50 -1.74
C TYR A 130 10.09 14.40 -2.76
N GLY A 131 9.62 15.64 -2.92
CA GLY A 131 10.32 16.69 -3.65
C GLY A 131 10.11 16.69 -5.17
N PHE A 132 9.14 15.93 -5.69
CA PHE A 132 8.82 15.97 -7.13
C PHE A 132 8.28 17.34 -7.57
N VAL A 133 7.73 18.13 -6.66
CA VAL A 133 7.36 19.54 -6.90
C VAL A 133 8.55 20.42 -7.34
N ASN A 134 9.79 20.03 -7.03
CA ASN A 134 11.00 20.75 -7.42
C ASN A 134 11.52 20.34 -8.81
N CYS A 135 10.87 19.39 -9.48
CA CYS A 135 11.32 18.84 -10.76
C CYS A 135 10.64 19.58 -11.92
N HIS A 136 11.42 20.03 -12.90
CA HIS A 136 10.92 20.79 -14.05
C HIS A 136 11.26 20.13 -15.40
N THR A 137 12.11 19.11 -15.38
CA THR A 137 12.51 18.33 -16.55
C THR A 137 12.31 16.84 -16.29
N SER A 138 12.26 16.04 -17.36
CA SER A 138 12.18 14.58 -17.24
C SER A 138 13.36 13.99 -16.49
N GLU A 139 14.58 14.47 -16.73
CA GLU A 139 15.78 14.04 -15.99
C GLU A 139 15.64 14.29 -14.49
N GLU A 140 15.14 15.49 -14.12
CA GLU A 140 14.90 15.83 -12.72
C GLU A 140 13.78 14.99 -12.11
N THR A 141 12.76 14.57 -12.84
CA THR A 141 11.72 13.66 -12.33
C THR A 141 12.24 12.22 -12.15
N TYR A 142 12.94 11.68 -13.15
CA TYR A 142 13.45 10.31 -13.09
C TYR A 142 14.57 10.13 -12.05
N THR A 143 15.33 11.19 -11.74
CA THR A 143 16.42 11.11 -10.77
C THR A 143 15.93 10.73 -9.35
N PRO A 144 15.00 11.46 -8.70
CA PRO A 144 14.38 11.02 -7.44
C PRO A 144 13.66 9.68 -7.56
N MET A 145 13.03 9.36 -8.70
CA MET A 145 12.41 8.03 -8.88
C MET A 145 13.43 6.91 -8.70
N GLU A 146 14.59 7.00 -9.36
CA GLU A 146 15.66 6.01 -9.26
C GLU A 146 16.28 5.96 -7.85
N ILE A 147 16.45 7.12 -7.21
CA ILE A 147 16.93 7.22 -5.83
C ILE A 147 15.97 6.48 -4.88
N TYR A 148 14.68 6.81 -4.91
CA TYR A 148 13.70 6.21 -4.01
C TYR A 148 13.46 4.73 -4.31
N ASP A 149 13.44 4.31 -5.58
CA ASP A 149 13.38 2.89 -5.97
C ASP A 149 14.56 2.12 -5.38
N THR A 150 15.77 2.68 -5.45
CA THR A 150 16.98 2.08 -4.87
C THR A 150 16.92 2.03 -3.34
N VAL A 151 16.48 3.12 -2.70
CA VAL A 151 16.31 3.17 -1.24
C VAL A 151 15.31 2.11 -0.79
N LEU A 152 14.13 2.01 -1.42
CA LEU A 152 13.05 1.12 -1.01
C LEU A 152 13.35 -0.37 -1.22
N LYS A 153 14.35 -0.72 -2.04
CA LYS A 153 14.87 -2.10 -2.14
C LYS A 153 15.56 -2.58 -0.87
N THR A 154 16.07 -1.67 -0.03
CA THR A 154 16.88 -2.04 1.14
C THR A 154 16.38 -1.43 2.45
N ALA A 155 15.76 -0.24 2.39
CA ALA A 155 15.26 0.48 3.55
C ALA A 155 13.89 -0.02 4.00
N ASN A 156 13.56 0.27 5.26
CA ASN A 156 12.18 0.20 5.73
C ASN A 156 11.39 1.42 5.17
N PRO A 157 10.28 1.24 4.44
CA PRO A 157 9.49 2.35 3.90
C PRO A 157 9.02 3.34 4.98
N LEU A 158 8.67 2.85 6.17
CA LEU A 158 8.25 3.71 7.28
C LEU A 158 9.40 4.54 7.85
N GLU A 159 10.65 4.09 7.72
CA GLU A 159 11.82 4.91 8.08
C GLU A 159 12.08 6.01 7.05
N LEU A 160 11.88 5.73 5.77
CA LEU A 160 11.92 6.75 4.73
C LEU A 160 10.85 7.82 4.97
N HIS A 161 9.62 7.44 5.33
CA HIS A 161 8.58 8.39 5.69
C HIS A 161 8.96 9.24 6.92
N ARG A 162 9.56 8.63 7.95
CA ARG A 162 10.06 9.40 9.11
C ARG A 162 11.16 10.38 8.72
N ALA A 163 12.08 9.98 7.83
CA ALA A 163 13.11 10.89 7.31
C ALA A 163 12.49 12.04 6.49
N CYS A 164 11.44 11.77 5.72
CA CYS A 164 10.66 12.78 5.03
C CYS A 164 10.12 13.83 6.00
N VAL A 165 9.38 13.41 7.03
CA VAL A 165 8.77 14.30 8.02
C VAL A 165 9.83 15.02 8.89
N ALA A 166 11.04 14.47 8.98
CA ALA A 166 12.17 15.11 9.65
C ALA A 166 12.95 16.11 8.77
N GLY A 167 12.62 16.24 7.48
CA GLY A 167 13.38 17.05 6.52
C GLY A 167 14.78 16.48 6.20
N ASP A 168 14.99 15.17 6.36
CA ASP A 168 16.29 14.49 6.30
C ASP A 168 16.43 13.55 5.09
N LEU A 169 15.62 13.73 4.03
CA LEU A 169 15.54 12.82 2.88
C LEU A 169 16.89 12.56 2.20
N PHE A 170 17.63 13.62 1.87
CA PHE A 170 18.92 13.51 1.18
C PHE A 170 19.94 12.71 2.00
N ARG A 171 20.03 13.01 3.31
CA ARG A 171 20.92 12.31 4.24
C ARG A 171 20.47 10.87 4.50
N PHE A 172 19.17 10.61 4.48
CA PHE A 172 18.65 9.26 4.59
C PHE A 172 19.05 8.44 3.35
N ALA A 173 18.79 8.98 2.15
CA ALA A 173 19.15 8.34 0.89
C ALA A 173 20.66 8.04 0.81
N SER A 174 21.54 8.96 1.25
CA SER A 174 23.00 8.75 1.20
C SER A 174 23.54 7.56 2.00
N ARG A 175 22.71 6.93 2.86
CA ARG A 175 23.05 5.68 3.56
C ARG A 175 22.84 4.43 2.69
N HIS A 176 22.10 4.55 1.59
CA HIS A 176 21.69 3.44 0.73
C HIS A 176 22.33 3.49 -0.66
N LEU A 177 22.68 4.67 -1.15
CA LEU A 177 23.39 4.85 -2.42
C LEU A 177 24.30 6.08 -2.39
N GLN A 178 25.22 6.15 -3.36
CA GLN A 178 26.07 7.32 -3.53
C GLN A 178 25.24 8.48 -4.09
N MET A 179 25.20 9.59 -3.34
CA MET A 179 24.41 10.78 -3.68
C MET A 179 25.30 11.87 -4.27
N GLU A 180 24.78 12.60 -5.25
CA GLU A 180 25.39 13.82 -5.75
C GLU A 180 24.78 15.06 -5.09
N GLU A 181 25.61 16.05 -4.74
CA GLU A 181 25.16 17.27 -4.06
C GLU A 181 24.08 18.03 -4.87
N ARG A 182 24.15 17.98 -6.20
CA ARG A 182 23.14 18.60 -7.08
C ARG A 182 21.72 18.04 -6.91
N TRP A 183 21.57 16.83 -6.36
CA TRP A 183 20.25 16.23 -6.11
C TRP A 183 19.61 16.74 -4.81
N SER A 184 20.38 17.41 -3.94
CA SER A 184 19.90 17.92 -2.65
C SER A 184 18.75 18.91 -2.80
N SER A 185 18.77 19.77 -3.83
CA SER A 185 17.68 20.70 -4.12
C SER A 185 16.40 20.01 -4.58
N LEU A 186 16.50 18.88 -5.29
CA LEU A 186 15.34 18.13 -5.76
C LEU A 186 14.56 17.49 -4.61
N MET A 187 15.26 17.06 -3.55
CA MET A 187 14.65 16.35 -2.42
C MET A 187 14.20 17.28 -1.29
N ARG A 188 14.13 18.60 -1.52
CA ARG A 188 13.64 19.54 -0.52
C ARG A 188 12.13 19.42 -0.36
N ASN A 189 11.68 19.45 0.88
CA ASN A 189 10.28 19.41 1.26
C ASN A 189 10.03 20.44 2.38
N PRO A 190 8.77 20.76 2.72
CA PRO A 190 8.47 21.80 3.71
C PRO A 190 8.66 21.34 5.17
N TYR A 191 9.22 20.14 5.40
CA TYR A 191 9.37 19.55 6.71
C TYR A 191 10.74 19.85 7.36
N PRO A 192 10.84 19.83 8.70
CA PRO A 192 9.73 19.72 9.64
C PRO A 192 8.87 20.98 9.62
N LEU A 193 7.54 20.81 9.66
CA LEU A 193 6.63 21.95 9.78
C LEU A 193 6.90 22.64 11.13
N GLU A 194 7.17 23.94 11.12
CA GLU A 194 7.33 24.70 12.36
C GLU A 194 6.07 24.53 13.21
N THR A 195 6.24 24.20 14.50
CA THR A 195 5.12 24.14 15.45
C THR A 195 4.63 25.57 15.70
N GLY A 196 3.72 26.04 14.84
CA GLY A 196 3.22 27.40 14.86
C GLY A 196 2.61 27.78 16.21
N VAL A 197 2.95 28.99 16.66
CA VAL A 197 2.25 29.76 17.69
C VAL A 197 0.74 29.57 17.57
N LYS A 198 0.09 29.21 18.68
CA LYS A 198 -1.36 29.02 18.79
C LYS A 198 -2.11 30.29 18.37
N SER A 199 -2.62 30.32 17.14
CA SER A 199 -3.67 31.25 16.73
C SER A 199 -4.96 30.45 16.59
N GLY A 200 -5.84 30.60 17.58
CA GLY A 200 -7.14 29.96 17.59
C GLY A 200 -8.05 30.55 16.53
N LEU A 201 -8.46 29.73 15.57
CA LEU A 201 -9.71 29.88 14.84
C LEU A 201 -10.30 28.48 14.62
N ARG A 202 -11.48 28.25 15.21
CA ARG A 202 -12.36 27.14 14.83
C ARG A 202 -12.93 27.41 13.43
N PRO A 203 -13.07 26.37 12.60
CA PRO A 203 -14.15 26.32 11.64
C PRO A 203 -15.17 25.25 12.04
N GLU A 204 -16.42 25.62 11.84
CA GLU A 204 -17.61 24.82 12.04
C GLU A 204 -17.67 23.65 11.05
N VAL A 205 -18.20 22.52 11.55
CA VAL A 205 -18.44 21.30 10.82
C VAL A 205 -19.69 21.48 9.98
N ASN A 206 -19.60 21.22 8.67
CA ASN A 206 -20.67 20.66 7.85
C ASN A 206 -20.04 20.08 6.58
N ALA A 207 -20.06 18.76 6.45
CA ALA A 207 -19.93 18.09 5.17
C ALA A 207 -20.80 16.83 5.22
N GLU A 208 -21.86 16.86 4.42
CA GLU A 208 -22.68 15.72 4.04
C GLU A 208 -21.78 14.64 3.44
N VAL A 209 -21.96 13.40 3.89
CA VAL A 209 -21.28 12.23 3.34
C VAL A 209 -22.20 11.66 2.26
N ASP A 210 -21.77 11.74 1.02
CA ASP A 210 -22.39 11.03 -0.10
C ASP A 210 -21.74 9.64 -0.17
N GLU A 211 -22.52 8.60 0.13
CA GLU A 211 -22.11 7.19 0.10
C GLU A 211 -22.05 6.68 -1.35
N ASP A 212 -20.88 6.78 -2.01
CA ASP A 212 -20.63 5.98 -3.21
C ASP A 212 -20.15 4.56 -2.84
N SER A 213 -21.09 3.75 -2.37
CA SER A 213 -20.92 2.32 -2.09
C SER A 213 -20.91 1.47 -3.37
N GLY A 214 -21.18 2.07 -4.54
CA GLY A 214 -21.26 1.37 -5.83
C GLY A 214 -19.89 1.08 -6.46
N GLY A 215 -18.93 2.00 -6.32
CA GLY A 215 -17.58 1.85 -6.88
C GLY A 215 -16.85 0.63 -6.31
N LEU A 216 -16.87 0.47 -4.98
CA LEU A 216 -16.15 -0.59 -4.28
C LEU A 216 -16.74 -1.98 -4.54
N ALA A 217 -18.06 -2.13 -4.61
CA ALA A 217 -18.68 -3.41 -4.98
C ALA A 217 -18.20 -3.92 -6.36
N SER A 218 -18.07 -3.02 -7.34
CA SER A 218 -17.58 -3.36 -8.68
C SER A 218 -16.09 -3.76 -8.69
N LEU A 219 -15.29 -3.11 -7.84
CA LEU A 219 -13.87 -3.36 -7.67
C LEU A 219 -13.60 -4.75 -7.10
N PHE A 220 -14.45 -5.21 -6.18
CA PHE A 220 -14.37 -6.55 -5.61
C PHE A 220 -14.87 -7.63 -6.55
N SER A 221 -15.88 -7.37 -7.40
CA SER A 221 -16.25 -8.32 -8.46
C SER A 221 -15.08 -8.60 -9.41
N ARG A 222 -14.24 -7.58 -9.68
CA ARG A 222 -13.01 -7.74 -10.48
C ARG A 222 -11.96 -8.56 -9.75
N LEU A 223 -11.70 -8.29 -8.45
CA LEU A 223 -10.78 -9.10 -7.66
C LEU A 223 -11.24 -10.56 -7.56
N TRP A 224 -12.54 -10.80 -7.32
CA TRP A 224 -13.12 -12.14 -7.27
C TRP A 224 -13.07 -12.84 -8.64
N GLY A 225 -13.25 -12.11 -9.74
CA GLY A 225 -13.09 -12.63 -11.10
C GLY A 225 -11.63 -12.93 -11.47
N SER A 226 -10.67 -12.14 -10.97
CA SER A 226 -9.23 -12.35 -11.19
C SER A 226 -8.64 -13.45 -10.30
N ILE A 227 -9.20 -13.68 -9.12
CA ILE A 227 -8.82 -14.77 -8.21
C ILE A 227 -9.58 -16.07 -8.56
N GLY A 228 -10.84 -15.96 -8.99
CA GLY A 228 -11.71 -17.06 -9.41
C GLY A 228 -11.77 -17.22 -10.92
N GLY A 229 -10.63 -17.50 -11.56
CA GLY A 229 -10.59 -17.91 -12.96
C GLY A 229 -11.26 -19.27 -13.17
N PHE A 230 -12.53 -19.25 -13.55
CA PHE A 230 -13.31 -20.34 -14.15
C PHE A 230 -13.36 -21.68 -13.39
N ALA A 231 -14.29 -21.77 -12.45
CA ALA A 231 -15.23 -22.88 -12.42
C ALA A 231 -16.62 -22.30 -12.70
N ASN A 232 -17.08 -22.39 -13.96
CA ASN A 232 -18.50 -22.30 -14.29
C ASN A 232 -18.81 -23.42 -15.29
N GLN A 233 -19.67 -24.33 -14.85
CA GLN A 233 -20.75 -24.80 -15.71
C GLN A 233 -21.77 -23.68 -15.85
#